data_AF-A0A1T5ECI3-F1
#
_entry.id   AF-A0A1T5ECI3-F1
#
_cell.length_a   1.000
_cell.length_b   1.000
_cell.length_c   1.000
_cell.angle_alpha   90.00
_cell.angle_beta   90.00
_cell.angle_gamma   90.00
#
_symmetry.space_group_name_H-M   'P 1'
#
loop_
_entity.id
_entity.type
_entity.pdbx_description
1 polymer ?
#
loop_
_entity_poly.entity_id
_entity_poly.type
_entity_poly.pdbx_seq_one_letter_code
_entity_poly.pdbx_strand_id
1 'polypeptide(L)' 'DAVLCVGGSWIVPPGKPDTAEITRRARAAAKLAA' A
#
# COMPACT_ATOMS: atom_id res chain seq x y z
N ASP A 1 9.51 18.63 8.58
CA ASP A 1 8.69 18.01 7.53
C ASP A 1 7.25 17.87 7.96
N ALA A 2 6.32 18.37 7.15
CA ALA A 2 4.90 18.12 7.35
C ALA A 2 4.61 16.67 6.98
N VAL A 3 4.67 15.78 7.98
CA VAL A 3 4.06 14.46 7.83
C VAL A 3 2.56 14.72 7.78
N LEU A 4 1.96 14.58 6.59
CA LEU A 4 0.51 14.59 6.47
C LEU A 4 0.00 13.48 7.42
N CYS A 5 -0.74 13.87 8.46
CA CYS A 5 -1.43 12.93 9.35
C CYS A 5 -2.55 12.23 8.58
N VAL A 6 -2.18 11.32 7.68
CA VAL A 6 -3.12 10.40 7.05
C VAL A 6 -3.31 9.24 8.01
N GLY A 7 -4.53 9.11 8.55
CA GLY A 7 -4.88 7.95 9.34
C GLY A 7 -4.67 6.69 8.50
N GLY A 8 -4.10 5.63 9.08
CA GLY A 8 -3.85 4.38 8.34
C GLY A 8 -5.11 3.81 7.65
N SER A 9 -6.29 4.16 8.15
CA SER A 9 -7.60 3.85 7.57
C SER A 9 -7.88 4.49 6.20
N TRP A 10 -7.16 5.56 5.84
CA TRP A 10 -7.23 6.18 4.51
C TRP A 10 -6.40 5.40 3.48
N ILE A 11 -5.36 4.68 3.94
CA ILE A 11 -4.44 3.93 3.09
C ILE A 11 -4.85 2.45 3.01
N VAL A 12 -5.32 1.88 4.12
CA VAL A 12 -5.72 0.47 4.22
C VAL A 12 -7.12 0.40 4.82
N PRO A 13 -8.12 -0.08 4.04
CA PRO A 13 -9.48 -0.24 4.55
C PRO A 13 -9.52 -1.26 5.71
N PRO A 14 -10.51 -1.16 6.60
CA PRO A 14 -10.66 -2.10 7.71
C PRO A 14 -10.92 -3.52 7.19
N GLY A 15 -10.36 -4.52 7.88
CA GLY A 15 -10.50 -5.93 7.54
C GLY A 15 -9.15 -6.66 7.51
N LYS A 16 -9.18 -7.96 7.18
CA LYS A 16 -7.95 -8.71 6.94
C LYS A 16 -7.33 -8.23 5.62
N PRO A 17 -6.06 -7.81 5.59
CA PRO A 17 -5.39 -7.46 4.35
C PRO A 17 -5.37 -8.63 3.37
N ASP A 18 -5.66 -8.36 2.10
CA ASP A 18 -5.43 -9.32 1.03
C ASP A 18 -3.94 -9.36 0.71
N THR A 19 -3.22 -10.26 1.39
CA THR A 19 -1.78 -10.43 1.23
C THR A 19 -1.39 -10.92 -0.17
N ALA A 20 -2.27 -11.64 -0.87
CA ALA A 20 -2.01 -12.11 -2.23
C ALA A 20 -2.02 -10.94 -3.21
N GLU A 21 -3.04 -10.08 -3.13
CA GLU A 21 -3.14 -8.88 -3.97
C GLU A 21 -2.01 -7.88 -3.66
N ILE A 22 -1.67 -7.68 -2.39
CA ILE A 22 -0.53 -6.84 -1.99
C ILE A 22 0.77 -7.36 -2.62
N THR A 23 1.02 -8.66 -2.53
CA THR A 23 2.23 -9.29 -3.11
C THR A 23 2.28 -9.12 -4.62
N ARG A 24 1.15 -9.30 -5.31
CA ARG A 24 1.05 -9.12 -6.75
C ARG A 24 1.39 -7.68 -7.16
N ARG A 25 0.81 -6.69 -6.48
CA ARG A 25 1.07 -5.27 -6.73
C ARG A 25 2.52 -4.87 -6.45
N ALA A 26 3.08 -5.33 -5.32
CA ALA A 26 4.47 -5.06 -4.97
C ALA A 26 5.44 -5.59 -6.03
N ARG A 27 5.23 -6.82 -6.52
CA ARG A 27 6.03 -7.40 -7.61
C ARG A 27 5.90 -6.66 -8.93
N ALA A 28 4.74 -6.07 -9.22
CA ALA A 28 4.54 -5.23 -10.40
C ALA A 28 5.26 -3.87 -10.26
N ALA A 29 5.11 -3.22 -9.10
CA ALA A 29 5.76 -1.94 -8.81
C ALA A 29 7.29 -2.04 -8.84
N ALA A 30 7.86 -3.13 -8.32
CA ALA A 30 9.31 -3.36 -8.35
C ALA A 30 9.90 -3.47 -9.77
N LYS A 31 9.06 -3.63 -10.80
CA LYS A 31 9.47 -3.65 -12.22
C LYS A 31 9.32 -2.30 -12.91
N LEU A 32 8.72 -1.31 -12.25
CA LEU A 32 8.67 0.05 -12.78
C LEU A 32 10.09 0.64 -12.69
N ALA A 33 10.64 1.03 -13.84
CA ALA A 33 11.87 1.82 -13.87
C ALA A 33 11.57 3.23 -13.35
N ALA A 34 12.56 3.84 -12.69
CA ALA A 34 12.50 5.21 -12.19
C ALA A 34 12.43 6.24 -13.31
#